data_AF-A0A1X2GXG3-F1
#
_entry.id   AF-A0A1X2GXG3-F1
#
_cell.length_a   1.000
_cell.length_b   1.000
_cell.length_c   1.000
_cell.angle_alpha   90.00
_cell.angle_beta   90.00
_cell.angle_gamma   90.00
#
_symmetry.space_group_name_H-M   'P 1'
#
loop_
_entity.id
_entity.type
_entity.pdbx_description
1 polymer ?
#
loop_
_entity_poly.entity_id
_entity_poly.type
_entity_poly.pdbx_seq_one_letter_code
_entity_poly.pdbx_strand_id
1 'polypeptide(L)'
;MPIFIGWINPELIDKYQFETSAQDAWEKNGGGTFSFKDPLGTGQKRKTGGTGRYSARSIAQQMFKKNPNMYFYRHNEPGMEQWTGDWTEPEKEVFLKVAKEYGCGDKWGVFASYIPHRVGYQCSNFYRSVILPSGLVFDDNYQFTPSGRPVYVGPHRGRQS
;
A
#
# COMPACT_ATOMS: atom_id res chain seq x y z
N MET A 1 -15.85 1.14 -9.14
CA MET A 1 -14.66 0.47 -8.55
C MET A 1 -13.67 1.53 -8.16
N PRO A 2 -13.13 1.48 -6.94
CA PRO A 2 -11.69 1.61 -6.85
C PRO A 2 -11.18 0.43 -6.04
N ILE A 3 -10.77 -0.61 -6.76
CA ILE A 3 -9.84 -1.62 -6.27
C ILE A 3 -8.60 -1.44 -7.13
N PHE A 4 -7.43 -1.38 -6.51
CA PHE A 4 -6.18 -1.34 -7.24
C PHE A 4 -5.93 -2.73 -7.85
N ILE A 5 -5.85 -2.82 -9.17
CA ILE A 5 -5.55 -4.07 -9.89
C ILE A 5 -4.08 -4.16 -10.32
N GLY A 6 -3.31 -3.08 -10.14
CA GLY A 6 -1.89 -3.04 -10.48
C GLY A 6 -1.00 -3.86 -9.54
N TRP A 7 0.26 -3.98 -9.95
CA TRP A 7 1.34 -4.51 -9.12
C TRP A 7 2.35 -3.40 -8.80
N ILE A 8 3.57 -3.73 -8.36
CA ILE A 8 4.65 -2.75 -8.12
C ILE A 8 4.97 -2.02 -9.42
N ASN A 9 5.40 -0.76 -9.32
CA ASN A 9 5.95 0.00 -10.45
C ASN A 9 6.95 -0.85 -11.27
N PRO A 10 6.74 -1.04 -12.59
CA PRO A 10 7.58 -1.85 -13.45
C PRO A 10 9.07 -1.51 -13.37
N GLU A 11 9.43 -0.24 -13.22
CA GLU A 11 10.84 0.17 -13.10
C GLU A 11 11.50 -0.44 -11.85
N LEU A 12 10.77 -0.54 -10.75
CA LEU A 12 11.27 -1.19 -9.54
C LEU A 12 11.30 -2.70 -9.69
N ILE A 13 10.35 -3.28 -10.43
CA ILE A 13 10.35 -4.71 -10.76
C ILE A 13 11.65 -5.07 -11.45
N ASP A 14 12.02 -4.32 -12.49
CA ASP A 14 13.26 -4.57 -13.23
C ASP A 14 14.50 -4.27 -12.38
N LYS A 15 14.52 -3.11 -11.71
CA LYS A 15 15.67 -2.68 -10.90
C LYS A 15 16.03 -3.66 -9.79
N TYR A 16 15.02 -4.16 -9.09
CA TYR A 16 15.24 -5.02 -7.94
C TYR A 16 14.98 -6.49 -8.22
N GLN A 17 14.47 -6.85 -9.41
CA GLN A 17 14.03 -8.22 -9.75
C GLN A 17 12.87 -8.65 -8.83
N PHE A 18 11.76 -7.92 -8.84
CA PHE A 18 10.56 -8.37 -8.12
C PHE A 18 9.85 -9.48 -8.89
N GLU A 19 9.11 -10.29 -8.14
CA GLU A 19 8.15 -11.20 -8.72
C GLU A 19 7.00 -10.45 -9.37
N THR A 20 6.37 -11.10 -10.34
CA THR A 20 5.30 -10.52 -11.19
C THR A 20 3.95 -10.40 -10.49
N SER A 21 3.79 -11.00 -9.31
CA SER A 21 2.54 -10.97 -8.56
C SER A 21 2.76 -11.01 -7.04
N ALA A 22 1.72 -10.63 -6.28
CA ALA A 22 1.73 -10.73 -4.82
C ALA A 22 1.86 -12.18 -4.33
N GLN A 23 1.25 -13.12 -5.05
CA GLN A 23 1.28 -14.53 -4.70
C GLN A 23 2.68 -15.09 -4.87
N ASP A 24 3.30 -14.85 -6.03
CA ASP A 24 4.67 -15.28 -6.32
C ASP A 24 5.67 -14.67 -5.31
N ALA A 25 5.52 -13.36 -5.04
CA ALA A 25 6.32 -12.65 -4.05
C ALA A 25 6.23 -13.33 -2.68
N TRP A 26 5.04 -13.75 -2.25
CA TRP A 26 4.86 -14.42 -0.96
C TRP A 26 5.45 -15.84 -0.96
N GLU A 27 5.07 -16.67 -1.94
CA GLU A 27 5.44 -18.08 -2.00
C GLU A 27 6.94 -18.29 -2.17
N LYS A 28 7.56 -17.58 -3.13
CA LYS A 28 8.99 -17.73 -3.42
C LYS A 28 9.89 -17.17 -2.33
N ASN A 29 9.38 -16.26 -1.49
CA ASN A 29 10.12 -15.68 -0.37
C ASN A 29 9.72 -16.32 0.99
N GLY A 30 9.46 -17.63 0.97
CA GLY A 30 9.29 -18.46 2.17
C GLY A 30 7.84 -18.69 2.61
N GLY A 31 6.85 -18.12 1.92
CA GLY A 31 5.43 -18.44 2.09
C GLY A 31 4.91 -18.32 3.53
N GLY A 32 3.95 -19.18 3.88
CA GLY A 32 3.35 -19.27 5.22
C GLY A 32 2.09 -18.43 5.38
N THR A 33 1.67 -18.20 6.62
CA THR A 33 0.44 -17.45 6.94
C THR A 33 0.78 -16.13 7.60
N PHE A 34 0.47 -15.02 6.92
CA PHE A 34 0.66 -13.69 7.49
C PHE A 34 -0.19 -13.49 8.75
N SER A 35 0.41 -12.93 9.80
CA SER A 35 -0.33 -12.35 10.92
C SER A 35 0.40 -11.14 11.49
N PHE A 36 -0.31 -10.23 12.17
CA PHE A 36 0.35 -9.08 12.81
C PHE A 36 1.37 -9.47 13.89
N LYS A 37 1.24 -10.66 14.49
CA LYS A 37 2.17 -11.19 15.50
C LYS A 37 3.38 -11.90 14.86
N ASP A 38 3.21 -12.39 13.64
CA ASP A 38 4.22 -13.06 12.82
C ASP A 38 4.12 -12.57 11.36
N PRO A 39 4.64 -11.37 11.08
CA PRO A 39 4.53 -10.78 9.74
C PRO A 39 5.32 -11.57 8.69
N LEU A 40 6.28 -12.40 9.11
CA LEU A 40 7.07 -13.25 8.22
C LEU A 40 6.38 -14.59 7.91
N GLY A 41 5.29 -14.93 8.59
CA GLY A 41 4.55 -16.18 8.39
C GLY A 41 5.36 -17.44 8.73
N THR A 42 6.36 -17.32 9.60
CA THR A 42 7.29 -18.41 9.95
C THR A 42 6.66 -19.51 10.82
N GLY A 43 5.51 -19.25 11.44
CA GLY A 43 4.86 -20.16 12.38
C GLY A 43 5.55 -20.24 13.74
N GLN A 44 6.60 -19.45 13.98
CA GLN A 44 7.34 -19.45 15.24
C GLN A 44 6.64 -18.56 16.28
N LYS A 45 6.26 -19.15 17.42
CA LYS A 45 5.72 -18.37 18.55
C LYS A 45 6.82 -17.48 19.13
N ARG A 46 6.61 -16.15 19.14
CA ARG A 46 7.43 -15.24 19.93
C ARG A 46 7.36 -15.64 21.41
N LYS A 47 8.52 -15.82 22.06
CA LYS A 47 8.58 -15.99 23.52
C LYS A 47 8.14 -14.69 24.18
N THR A 48 7.20 -14.76 25.12
CA THR A 48 6.73 -13.62 25.91
C THR A 48 7.92 -13.00 26.66
N GLY A 49 8.13 -11.68 26.52
CA GLY A 49 9.20 -10.94 27.21
C GLY A 49 10.58 -10.99 26.54
N GLY A 50 10.76 -11.68 25.41
CA GLY A 50 12.02 -11.68 24.65
C GLY A 50 12.09 -10.54 23.63
N THR A 51 13.29 -9.99 23.42
CA THR A 51 13.57 -9.18 22.21
C THR A 51 13.31 -10.08 20.99
N GLY A 52 12.49 -9.60 20.05
CA GLY A 52 12.15 -10.38 18.86
C GLY A 52 13.42 -10.81 18.11
N ARG A 53 13.41 -12.03 17.56
CA ARG A 53 14.55 -12.62 16.80
C ARG A 53 15.12 -11.68 15.73
N TYR A 54 14.26 -10.84 15.17
CA TYR A 54 14.58 -9.84 14.16
C TYR A 54 14.16 -8.45 14.65
N SER A 55 14.99 -7.44 14.36
CA SER A 55 14.66 -6.04 14.59
C SER A 55 13.56 -5.58 13.62
N ALA A 56 12.87 -4.48 13.95
CA ALA A 56 11.86 -3.92 13.05
C ALA A 56 12.44 -3.58 11.65
N ARG A 57 13.69 -3.07 11.62
CA ARG A 57 14.41 -2.77 10.38
C ARG A 57 14.69 -4.03 9.55
N SER A 58 15.14 -5.13 10.18
CA SER A 58 15.42 -6.36 9.45
C SER A 58 14.15 -7.08 8.99
N ILE A 59 13.04 -6.97 9.73
CA ILE A 59 11.74 -7.45 9.27
C ILE A 59 11.28 -6.63 8.05
N ALA A 60 11.39 -5.31 8.09
CA ALA A 60 11.05 -4.46 6.95
C ALA A 60 11.86 -4.84 5.70
N GLN A 61 13.17 -5.03 5.83
CA GLN A 61 14.01 -5.48 4.71
C GLN A 61 13.57 -6.83 4.13
N GLN A 62 13.19 -7.80 4.97
CA GLN A 62 12.66 -9.09 4.50
C GLN A 62 11.30 -8.94 3.81
N MET A 63 10.46 -8.02 4.30
CA MET A 63 9.18 -7.70 3.66
C MET A 63 9.34 -7.05 2.29
N PHE A 64 10.50 -6.44 1.98
CA PHE A 64 10.73 -5.79 0.69
C PHE A 64 10.31 -6.70 -0.45
N LYS A 65 10.85 -7.92 -0.52
CA LYS A 65 10.51 -8.92 -1.54
C LYS A 65 9.30 -9.78 -1.22
N LYS A 66 9.07 -10.09 0.06
CA LYS A 66 8.03 -11.03 0.47
C LYS A 66 6.63 -10.41 0.48
N ASN A 67 6.49 -9.20 1.01
CA ASN A 67 5.24 -8.47 1.06
C ASN A 67 5.48 -7.00 0.71
N PRO A 68 5.63 -6.70 -0.59
CA PRO A 68 5.97 -5.36 -1.06
C PRO A 68 4.92 -4.33 -0.64
N ASN A 69 3.64 -4.70 -0.60
CA ASN A 69 2.59 -3.82 -0.12
C ASN A 69 2.82 -3.40 1.35
N MET A 70 3.21 -4.32 2.22
CA MET A 70 3.54 -3.98 3.61
C MET A 70 4.79 -3.09 3.70
N TYR A 71 5.82 -3.37 2.89
CA TYR A 71 7.04 -2.58 2.87
C TYR A 71 6.77 -1.14 2.44
N PHE A 72 6.21 -0.95 1.24
CA PHE A 72 5.99 0.36 0.64
C PHE A 72 4.90 1.18 1.35
N TYR A 73 4.10 0.53 2.22
CA TYR A 73 3.17 1.25 3.09
C TYR A 73 3.88 2.14 4.13
N ARG A 74 5.16 1.90 4.40
CA ARG A 74 5.96 2.60 5.42
C ARG A 74 7.32 3.11 4.93
N HIS A 75 7.83 2.60 3.81
CA HIS A 75 9.17 2.90 3.34
C HIS A 75 9.16 3.15 1.82
N ASN A 76 10.04 3.99 1.33
CA ASN A 76 10.33 4.07 -0.10
C ASN A 76 11.35 3.00 -0.50
N GLU A 77 11.68 2.93 -1.78
CA GLU A 77 12.78 2.08 -2.24
C GLU A 77 14.11 2.42 -1.52
N PRO A 78 15.02 1.45 -1.36
CA PRO A 78 16.30 1.68 -0.69
C PRO A 78 17.08 2.86 -1.30
N GLY A 79 17.41 3.84 -0.47
CA GLY A 79 18.15 5.04 -0.86
C GLY A 79 17.27 6.23 -1.26
N MET A 80 15.95 6.05 -1.36
CA MET A 80 15.02 7.15 -1.61
C MET A 80 14.50 7.75 -0.30
N GLU A 81 14.66 9.06 -0.16
CA GLU A 81 14.14 9.80 0.99
C GLU A 81 12.62 9.96 0.92
N GLN A 82 11.99 10.09 2.09
CA GLN A 82 10.56 10.32 2.21
C GLN A 82 10.26 11.81 2.36
N TRP A 83 9.33 12.33 1.55
CA TRP A 83 8.84 13.70 1.71
C TRP A 83 7.68 13.76 2.71
N THR A 84 7.73 14.72 3.63
CA THR A 84 6.72 14.91 4.69
C THR A 84 5.87 16.16 4.50
N GLY A 85 6.20 17.01 3.53
CA GLY A 85 5.46 18.24 3.22
C GLY A 85 4.16 17.99 2.44
N ASP A 86 3.50 19.10 2.09
CA ASP A 86 2.26 19.10 1.31
C ASP A 86 2.42 18.44 -0.06
N TRP A 87 1.31 17.98 -0.63
CA TRP A 87 1.29 17.39 -1.96
C TRP A 87 1.32 18.50 -3.02
N THR A 88 2.28 18.42 -3.92
CA THR A 88 2.39 19.30 -5.08
C THR A 88 1.44 18.84 -6.20
N GLU A 89 1.11 19.74 -7.13
CA GLU A 89 0.26 19.40 -8.27
C GLU A 89 0.87 18.29 -9.15
N PRO A 90 2.19 18.26 -9.45
CA PRO A 90 2.81 17.15 -10.16
C PRO A 90 2.64 15.79 -9.46
N GLU A 91 2.77 15.74 -8.12
CA GLU A 91 2.54 14.49 -7.36
C GLU A 91 1.08 14.03 -7.46
N LYS A 92 0.14 14.98 -7.42
CA LYS A 92 -1.28 14.70 -7.59
C LYS A 92 -1.60 14.22 -9.01
N GLU A 93 -0.97 14.76 -10.05
CA GLU A 93 -1.11 14.29 -11.43
C GLU A 93 -0.65 12.84 -11.57
N VAL A 94 0.50 12.48 -10.99
CA VAL A 94 0.99 11.09 -10.96
C VAL A 94 0.00 10.19 -10.21
N PHE A 95 -0.49 10.62 -9.05
CA PHE A 95 -1.51 9.88 -8.29
C PHE A 95 -2.74 9.57 -9.16
N LEU A 96 -3.30 10.59 -9.83
CA LEU A 96 -4.49 10.44 -10.65
C LEU A 96 -4.23 9.58 -11.88
N LYS A 97 -3.05 9.68 -12.49
CA LYS A 97 -2.64 8.84 -13.61
C LYS A 97 -2.64 7.36 -13.21
N VAL A 98 -1.99 7.03 -12.09
CA VAL A 98 -1.93 5.66 -11.56
C VAL A 98 -3.33 5.17 -11.19
N ALA A 99 -4.14 6.01 -10.54
CA ALA A 99 -5.52 5.69 -10.19
C ALA A 99 -6.41 5.41 -11.40
N LYS A 100 -6.21 6.15 -12.50
CA LYS A 100 -6.92 5.95 -13.76
C LYS A 100 -6.52 4.64 -14.45
N GLU A 101 -5.23 4.31 -14.42
CA GLU A 101 -4.68 3.16 -15.11
C GLU A 101 -4.95 1.84 -14.37
N TYR A 102 -4.78 1.85 -13.05
CA TYR A 102 -4.81 0.63 -12.23
C TYR A 102 -5.90 0.62 -11.17
N GLY A 103 -6.75 1.64 -11.08
CA GLY A 103 -7.63 1.84 -9.93
C GLY A 103 -6.87 2.36 -8.70
N CYS A 104 -7.58 2.54 -7.59
CA CYS A 104 -7.00 2.93 -6.29
C CYS A 104 -7.92 2.41 -5.17
N GLY A 105 -7.85 2.93 -3.95
CA GLY A 105 -8.80 2.58 -2.87
C GLY A 105 -8.29 1.51 -1.89
N ASP A 106 -7.40 0.63 -2.33
CA ASP A 106 -6.72 -0.35 -1.49
C ASP A 106 -5.23 -0.51 -1.89
N LYS A 107 -4.53 -1.46 -1.25
CA LYS A 107 -3.13 -1.84 -1.57
C LYS A 107 -2.18 -0.63 -1.71
N TRP A 108 -2.34 0.32 -0.79
CA TRP A 108 -1.65 1.62 -0.85
C TRP A 108 -0.12 1.54 -0.86
N GLY A 109 0.49 0.46 -0.36
CA GLY A 109 1.94 0.31 -0.45
C GLY A 109 2.39 0.11 -1.89
N VAL A 110 1.86 -0.89 -2.59
CA VAL A 110 2.22 -1.10 -4.01
C VAL A 110 1.75 0.04 -4.89
N PHE A 111 0.61 0.67 -4.59
CA PHE A 111 0.19 1.92 -5.26
C PHE A 111 1.24 3.03 -5.11
N ALA A 112 1.77 3.23 -3.90
CA ALA A 112 2.77 4.26 -3.63
C ALA A 112 4.10 4.03 -4.36
N SER A 113 4.41 2.80 -4.80
CA SER A 113 5.63 2.53 -5.56
C SER A 113 5.71 3.28 -6.91
N TYR A 114 4.60 3.83 -7.40
CA TYR A 114 4.53 4.67 -8.60
C TYR A 114 4.71 6.16 -8.32
N ILE A 115 4.71 6.57 -7.04
CA ILE A 115 4.76 7.97 -6.62
C ILE A 115 6.07 8.17 -5.84
N PRO A 116 7.13 8.66 -6.49
CA PRO A 116 8.41 8.89 -5.84
C PRO A 116 8.26 9.68 -4.54
N HIS A 117 9.09 9.36 -3.55
CA HIS A 117 9.15 9.98 -2.22
C HIS A 117 7.91 9.82 -1.33
N ARG A 118 6.79 9.30 -1.83
CA ARG A 118 5.57 9.06 -1.04
C ARG A 118 5.41 7.58 -0.69
N VAL A 119 5.01 7.33 0.56
CA VAL A 119 4.70 5.97 1.03
C VAL A 119 3.19 5.74 1.12
N GLY A 120 2.78 4.49 1.26
CA GLY A 120 1.37 4.11 1.16
C GLY A 120 0.43 4.76 2.19
N TYR A 121 0.87 5.02 3.42
CA TYR A 121 -0.01 5.73 4.36
C TYR A 121 -0.27 7.18 3.92
N GLN A 122 0.67 7.81 3.24
CA GLN A 122 0.50 9.17 2.71
C GLN A 122 -0.49 9.15 1.56
N CYS A 123 -0.37 8.18 0.65
CA CYS A 123 -1.32 7.98 -0.44
C CYS A 123 -2.74 7.73 0.08
N SER A 124 -2.89 6.85 1.08
CA SER A 124 -4.18 6.57 1.71
C SER A 124 -4.79 7.78 2.42
N ASN A 125 -3.96 8.59 3.07
CA ASN A 125 -4.41 9.83 3.70
C ASN A 125 -4.84 10.85 2.64
N PHE A 126 -3.99 11.10 1.64
CA PHE A 126 -4.26 12.03 0.54
C PHE A 126 -5.52 11.67 -0.22
N TYR A 127 -5.75 10.37 -0.46
CA TYR A 127 -6.97 9.87 -1.05
C TYR A 127 -8.22 10.32 -0.28
N ARG A 128 -8.22 10.12 1.04
CA ARG A 128 -9.36 10.44 1.91
C ARG A 128 -9.51 11.92 2.19
N SER A 129 -8.42 12.68 2.24
CA SER A 129 -8.46 14.09 2.62
C SER A 129 -8.55 15.05 1.44
N VAL A 130 -8.16 14.64 0.23
CA VAL A 130 -8.10 15.52 -0.95
C VAL A 130 -8.84 14.90 -2.14
N ILE A 131 -8.53 13.66 -2.51
CA ILE A 131 -9.05 13.07 -3.76
C ILE A 131 -10.56 12.80 -3.68
N LEU A 132 -11.03 12.17 -2.61
CA LEU A 132 -12.46 11.91 -2.41
C LEU A 132 -13.26 13.22 -2.27
N PRO A 133 -12.90 14.17 -1.38
CA PRO A 133 -13.66 15.43 -1.25
C PRO A 133 -13.67 16.30 -2.51
N SER A 134 -12.64 16.22 -3.36
CA SER A 134 -12.60 16.97 -4.62
C SER A 134 -13.45 16.36 -5.74
N GLY A 135 -14.03 15.17 -5.54
CA GLY A 135 -14.84 14.49 -6.55
C GLY A 135 -14.03 13.98 -7.76
N LEU A 136 -12.70 13.92 -7.64
CA LEU A 136 -11.82 13.42 -8.69
C LEU A 136 -11.89 11.90 -8.85
N VAL A 137 -12.27 11.20 -7.77
CA VAL A 137 -12.54 9.76 -7.75
C VAL A 137 -13.80 9.50 -6.94
N PHE A 138 -14.64 8.59 -7.42
CA PHE A 138 -15.82 8.11 -6.71
C PHE A 138 -15.57 6.72 -6.13
N ASP A 139 -15.89 6.54 -4.85
CA ASP A 139 -15.76 5.27 -4.13
C ASP A 139 -17.01 4.99 -3.30
N ASP A 140 -17.78 4.00 -3.73
CA ASP A 140 -19.03 3.59 -3.08
C ASP A 140 -18.81 3.03 -1.66
N ASN A 141 -17.55 2.73 -1.29
CA ASN A 141 -17.21 2.33 0.08
C ASN A 141 -17.17 3.52 1.06
N TYR A 142 -17.34 4.75 0.56
CA TYR A 142 -17.38 5.97 1.35
C TYR A 142 -18.71 6.69 1.18
N GLN A 143 -19.20 7.25 2.28
CA GLN A 143 -20.29 8.22 2.28
C GLN A 143 -19.77 9.56 2.79
N PHE A 144 -20.35 10.65 2.31
CA PHE A 144 -19.98 12.00 2.72
C PHE A 144 -20.90 12.50 3.84
N THR A 145 -20.30 13.04 4.90
CA THR A 145 -21.05 13.80 5.90
C THR A 145 -21.64 15.07 5.29
N PRO A 146 -22.62 15.72 5.94
CA PRO A 146 -23.09 17.05 5.51
C PRO A 146 -21.97 18.10 5.40
N SER A 147 -20.89 17.92 6.16
CA SER A 147 -19.69 18.76 6.11
C SER A 147 -18.70 18.40 4.99
N GLY A 148 -19.04 17.45 4.09
CA GLY A 148 -18.19 17.05 2.97
C GLY A 148 -17.03 16.13 3.33
N ARG A 149 -17.01 15.55 4.55
CA ARG A 149 -15.96 14.62 4.97
C ARG A 149 -16.32 13.18 4.56
N PRO A 150 -15.44 12.45 3.88
CA PRO A 150 -15.68 11.05 3.55
C PRO A 150 -15.52 10.17 4.79
N VAL A 151 -16.47 9.27 4.98
CA VAL A 151 -16.54 8.27 6.04
C VAL A 151 -16.63 6.90 5.39
N TYR A 152 -15.71 6.01 5.75
CA TYR A 152 -15.71 4.64 5.25
C TYR A 152 -16.88 3.87 5.87
N VAL A 153 -17.75 3.32 5.03
CA VAL A 153 -18.97 2.60 5.44
C VAL A 153 -18.87 1.08 5.22
N GLY A 154 -17.68 0.59 4.86
CA GLY A 154 -17.45 -0.82 4.59
C GLY A 154 -17.50 -1.15 3.11
N PRO A 155 -17.05 -2.36 2.73
CA PRO A 155 -17.01 -2.77 1.35
C PRO A 155 -18.44 -2.89 0.81
N HIS A 156 -18.81 -2.01 -0.13
CA HIS A 156 -19.95 -2.20 -0.99
C HIS A 156 -19.59 -3.29 -2.00
N ARG A 157 -19.63 -4.55 -1.54
CA ARG A 157 -19.83 -5.66 -2.47
C ARG A 157 -21.18 -5.38 -3.11
N GLY A 158 -21.18 -5.03 -4.38
CA GLY A 158 -22.42 -4.87 -5.14
C GLY A 158 -23.33 -6.05 -4.79
N ARG A 159 -24.52 -5.74 -4.28
CA ARG A 159 -25.65 -6.66 -4.40
C ARG A 159 -25.76 -6.92 -5.90
N GLN A 160 -25.16 -7.99 -6.39
CA GLN A 160 -25.61 -8.60 -7.63
C GLN A 160 -27.00 -9.15 -7.28
N SER A 161 -28.02 -8.37 -7.61
CA SER A 161 -29.37 -8.87 -7.84
C SER A 161 -29.42 -9.56 -9.19
#